data_AF-A0A6H2C2M2-F1
#
_entry.id   AF-A0A6H2C2M2-F1
#
_cell.length_a   1.000
_cell.length_b   1.000
_cell.length_c   1.000
_cell.angle_alpha   90.00
_cell.angle_beta   90.00
_cell.angle_gamma   90.00
#
_symmetry.space_group_name_H-M   'P 1'
#
loop_
_entity.id
_entity.type
_entity.pdbx_description
1 polymer ?
#
loop_
_entity_poly.entity_id
_entity_poly.type
_entity_poly.pdbx_seq_one_letter_code
_entity_poly.pdbx_strand_id
1 'polypeptide(L)'
;MSTVLNSWNDNSKNKEQIIKFVEKITTQGPDFVPVEDRIAVFDNDGTLWAERPNYFQADFIKSQTEGEEAVRNVIKPDLSQFPENIRKAIKDSEGNKDWEGIKFLVDAFQQISTDEYITKAREFVEQNHSSISFEDDGQDFVRFDAPYIDLTFKPVIELVQYLQSKEFQVYICSGGEVHFVRSFAEEAYGIPPQNIIGSAFFRLFDQQDGGVLVRKPILCQYNDAMGKPSGIELHVGKRPIIAVGNSSGDYQMFQYTSADKDKSLIVLINHDDEEREYCYNNVPYAIDNDHEPLNQSLDHAQDHENWLVVSMKDDFKTIFENNPPRLSASKSKVAKTSIPSELSAMIQQLDKIVDKLKDLCN
;
A
#
# COMPACT_ATOMS: atom_id res chain seq x y z
N MET A 1 3.35 32.70 6.09
CA MET A 1 2.46 31.53 6.20
C MET A 1 3.38 30.32 6.31
N SER A 2 3.15 29.44 7.28
CA SER A 2 3.94 28.21 7.43
C SER A 2 3.76 27.36 6.16
N THR A 3 4.87 27.05 5.48
CA THR A 3 4.94 26.31 4.21
C THR A 3 4.88 24.81 4.48
N VAL A 4 3.70 24.31 4.86
CA VAL A 4 3.42 22.87 5.05
C VAL A 4 2.68 22.31 3.84
N LEU A 5 2.94 21.04 3.50
CA LEU A 5 2.30 20.35 2.36
C LEU A 5 2.52 21.11 1.04
N ASN A 6 3.77 21.46 0.73
CA ASN A 6 4.13 22.32 -0.42
C ASN A 6 3.89 21.64 -1.77
N SER A 7 3.95 20.32 -1.81
CA SER A 7 3.71 19.50 -3.00
C SER A 7 2.24 19.20 -3.23
N TRP A 8 1.36 19.70 -2.36
CA TRP A 8 -0.09 19.71 -2.57
C TRP A 8 -0.52 21.00 -3.29
N ASN A 9 -1.50 20.87 -4.18
CA ASN A 9 -2.12 21.98 -4.90
C ASN A 9 -2.70 23.01 -3.91
N ASP A 10 -2.50 24.31 -4.17
CA ASP A 10 -2.90 25.36 -3.22
C ASP A 10 -4.42 25.53 -3.11
N ASN A 11 -5.14 25.09 -4.14
CA ASN A 11 -6.61 25.03 -4.18
C ASN A 11 -7.16 23.65 -3.77
N SER A 12 -6.32 22.72 -3.31
CA SER A 12 -6.77 21.41 -2.83
C SER A 12 -7.63 21.57 -1.57
N LYS A 13 -8.90 21.16 -1.67
CA LYS A 13 -9.81 21.13 -0.53
C LYS A 13 -9.40 20.09 0.51
N ASN A 14 -8.85 18.96 0.05
CA ASN A 14 -8.33 17.91 0.92
C ASN A 14 -7.15 18.42 1.77
N LYS A 15 -6.20 19.13 1.16
CA LYS A 15 -5.11 19.81 1.88
C LYS A 15 -5.65 20.74 2.98
N GLU A 16 -6.63 21.57 2.64
CA GLU A 16 -7.26 22.49 3.61
C GLU A 16 -7.92 21.73 4.76
N GLN A 17 -8.68 20.67 4.47
CA GLN A 17 -9.37 19.86 5.48
C GLN A 17 -8.41 19.12 6.40
N ILE A 18 -7.32 18.56 5.86
CA ILE A 18 -6.26 17.91 6.65
C ILE A 18 -5.65 18.91 7.64
N ILE A 19 -5.22 20.08 7.15
CA ILE A 19 -4.62 21.12 7.99
C ILE A 19 -5.61 21.57 9.07
N LYS A 20 -6.86 21.85 8.67
CA LYS A 20 -7.91 22.29 9.59
C LYS A 20 -8.19 21.25 10.68
N PHE A 21 -8.27 19.98 10.32
CA PHE A 21 -8.46 18.89 11.29
C PHE A 21 -7.30 18.82 12.28
N VAL A 22 -6.07 18.79 11.79
CA VAL A 22 -4.87 18.72 12.64
C VAL A 22 -4.77 19.94 13.56
N GLU A 23 -5.03 21.14 13.06
CA GLU A 23 -5.06 22.37 13.88
C GLU A 23 -6.16 22.32 14.94
N LYS A 24 -7.37 21.83 14.60
CA LYS A 24 -8.48 21.67 15.54
C LYS A 24 -8.08 20.80 16.73
N ILE A 25 -7.46 19.64 16.50
CA ILE A 25 -7.14 18.70 17.57
C ILE A 25 -5.82 18.99 18.30
N THR A 26 -4.96 19.85 17.75
CA THR A 26 -3.69 20.24 18.38
C THR A 26 -3.72 21.59 19.08
N THR A 27 -4.77 22.39 18.86
CA THR A 27 -4.97 23.67 19.55
C THR A 27 -5.74 23.46 20.85
N GLN A 28 -5.31 24.13 21.93
CA GLN A 28 -6.01 24.07 23.22
C GLN A 28 -7.48 24.46 23.07
N GLY A 29 -8.38 23.58 23.52
CA GLY A 29 -9.82 23.75 23.35
C GLY A 29 -10.59 22.45 23.60
N PRO A 30 -11.91 22.44 23.32
CA PRO A 30 -12.77 21.27 23.56
C PRO A 30 -12.37 20.02 22.78
N ASP A 31 -11.77 20.19 21.60
CA ASP A 31 -11.36 19.12 20.69
C ASP A 31 -9.89 18.71 20.86
N PHE A 32 -9.16 19.34 21.79
CA PHE A 32 -7.74 19.09 21.99
C PHE A 32 -7.45 17.62 22.33
N VAL A 33 -6.49 17.04 21.63
CA VAL A 33 -5.97 15.69 21.89
C VAL A 33 -4.57 15.80 22.52
N PRO A 34 -4.34 15.19 23.70
CA PRO A 34 -3.03 15.12 24.34
C PRO A 34 -1.98 14.48 23.42
N VAL A 35 -0.72 14.90 23.54
CA VAL A 35 0.39 14.45 22.67
C VAL A 35 0.51 12.92 22.66
N GLU A 36 0.37 12.31 23.83
CA GLU A 36 0.44 10.86 24.01
C GLU A 36 -0.65 10.08 23.24
N ASP A 37 -1.75 10.74 22.86
CA ASP A 37 -2.89 10.15 22.15
C ASP A 37 -2.93 10.52 20.66
N ARG A 38 -1.96 11.31 20.17
CA ARG A 38 -1.83 11.69 18.76
C ARG A 38 -1.17 10.58 17.95
N ILE A 39 -1.93 9.53 17.66
CA ILE A 39 -1.46 8.38 16.87
C ILE A 39 -1.97 8.50 15.43
N ALA A 40 -1.06 8.42 14.47
CA ALA A 40 -1.39 8.31 13.04
C ALA A 40 -0.79 7.04 12.45
N VAL A 41 -1.55 6.34 11.60
CA VAL A 41 -1.11 5.13 10.89
C VAL A 41 -1.19 5.33 9.38
N PHE A 42 -0.19 4.83 8.66
CA PHE A 42 -0.10 4.89 7.20
C PHE A 42 0.09 3.48 6.65
N ASP A 43 -0.61 3.10 5.59
CA ASP A 43 -0.11 1.99 4.76
C ASP A 43 1.21 2.39 4.07
N ASN A 44 1.91 1.42 3.50
CA ASN A 44 3.14 1.62 2.73
C ASN A 44 2.88 1.57 1.23
N ASP A 45 2.51 0.40 0.72
CA ASP A 45 2.31 0.15 -0.71
C ASP A 45 1.11 0.95 -1.22
N GLY A 46 1.32 1.71 -2.31
CA GLY A 46 0.32 2.61 -2.87
C GLY A 46 -0.05 3.80 -1.96
N THR A 47 0.62 3.98 -0.82
CA THR A 47 0.31 5.07 0.11
C THR A 47 1.51 5.96 0.38
N LEU A 48 2.68 5.38 0.71
CA LEU A 48 3.94 6.09 0.89
C LEU A 48 4.85 5.98 -0.34
N TRP A 49 4.71 4.91 -1.12
CA TRP A 49 5.43 4.69 -2.38
C TRP A 49 4.56 3.97 -3.43
N ALA A 50 5.04 3.91 -4.66
CA ALA A 50 4.35 3.21 -5.74
C ALA A 50 4.26 1.69 -5.49
N GLU A 51 3.19 1.05 -6.00
CA GLU A 51 2.93 -0.40 -5.86
C GLU A 51 2.66 -1.09 -7.21
N ARG A 52 2.97 -0.41 -8.31
CA ARG A 52 2.77 -0.92 -9.67
C ARG A 52 4.11 -0.94 -10.42
N PRO A 53 4.32 -1.87 -11.37
CA PRO A 53 3.37 -2.90 -11.84
C PRO A 53 3.01 -3.95 -10.79
N ASN A 54 3.91 -4.22 -9.85
CA ASN A 54 3.72 -5.15 -8.74
C ASN A 54 4.07 -4.46 -7.43
N TYR A 55 3.62 -5.03 -6.32
CA TYR A 55 4.17 -4.69 -5.01
C TYR A 55 5.70 -4.86 -5.05
N PHE A 56 6.44 -3.88 -4.57
CA PHE A 56 7.91 -3.92 -4.63
C PHE A 56 8.49 -5.10 -3.84
N GLN A 57 7.80 -5.54 -2.78
CA GLN A 57 8.17 -6.77 -2.10
C GLN A 57 7.97 -8.03 -2.98
N ALA A 58 6.97 -8.06 -3.87
CA ALA A 58 6.82 -9.14 -4.85
C ALA A 58 8.01 -9.20 -5.82
N ASP A 59 8.42 -8.05 -6.34
CA ASP A 59 9.63 -7.92 -7.16
C ASP A 59 10.89 -8.36 -6.40
N PHE A 60 11.00 -8.01 -5.11
CA PHE A 60 12.08 -8.48 -4.24
C PHE A 60 12.13 -9.99 -4.16
N ILE A 61 11.02 -10.62 -3.79
CA ILE A 61 10.93 -12.08 -3.65
C ILE A 61 11.28 -12.76 -4.97
N LYS A 62 10.74 -12.25 -6.08
CA LYS A 62 11.02 -12.77 -7.41
C LYS A 62 12.50 -12.66 -7.78
N SER A 63 13.13 -11.51 -7.51
CA SER A 63 14.56 -11.30 -7.77
C SER A 63 15.46 -12.30 -7.01
N GLN A 64 15.01 -12.80 -5.86
CA GLN A 64 15.74 -13.80 -5.08
C GLN A 64 15.44 -15.25 -5.53
N THR A 65 14.40 -15.48 -6.33
CA THR A 65 13.94 -16.82 -6.75
C THR A 65 14.13 -17.10 -8.24
N GLU A 66 14.27 -16.08 -9.10
CA GLU A 66 14.42 -16.22 -10.56
C GLU A 66 15.78 -16.72 -11.06
N GLY A 67 16.65 -17.18 -10.16
CA GLY A 67 17.79 -18.04 -10.50
C GLY A 67 17.47 -19.54 -10.50
N GLU A 68 16.26 -19.96 -10.11
CA GLU A 68 16.07 -21.31 -9.58
C GLU A 68 14.78 -22.02 -10.05
N GLU A 69 14.94 -22.79 -11.13
CA GLU A 69 14.23 -24.06 -11.32
C GLU A 69 14.37 -25.01 -10.08
N ALA A 70 15.23 -24.65 -9.11
CA ALA A 70 15.53 -25.35 -7.86
C ALA A 70 14.56 -25.08 -6.67
N VAL A 71 13.76 -24.00 -6.65
CA VAL A 71 12.82 -23.70 -5.52
C VAL A 71 11.59 -24.62 -5.52
N ARG A 72 11.31 -25.31 -6.63
CA ARG A 72 10.17 -26.26 -6.71
C ARG A 72 10.34 -27.53 -5.86
N ASN A 73 11.52 -27.74 -5.26
CA ASN A 73 11.76 -28.80 -4.27
C ASN A 73 11.73 -28.30 -2.82
N VAL A 74 11.28 -27.07 -2.56
CA VAL A 74 11.07 -26.60 -1.19
C VAL A 74 9.94 -27.41 -0.56
N ILE A 75 10.26 -27.96 0.62
CA ILE A 75 9.35 -28.71 1.48
C ILE A 75 8.08 -27.86 1.66
N LYS A 76 6.95 -28.33 1.13
CA LYS A 76 5.64 -27.73 1.41
C LYS A 76 5.56 -27.55 2.93
N PRO A 77 5.38 -26.33 3.45
CA PRO A 77 5.25 -26.13 4.89
C PRO A 77 4.15 -27.07 5.37
N ASP A 78 4.45 -27.89 6.37
CA ASP A 78 3.48 -28.79 6.97
C ASP A 78 2.41 -27.92 7.64
N LEU A 79 1.31 -27.72 6.91
CA LEU A 79 0.23 -26.84 7.33
C LEU A 79 -0.31 -27.25 8.70
N SER A 80 -0.16 -28.52 9.11
CA SER A 80 -0.58 -29.00 10.43
C SER A 80 0.12 -28.32 11.60
N GLN A 81 1.26 -27.66 11.36
CA GLN A 81 2.01 -26.89 12.36
C GLN A 81 1.39 -25.51 12.64
N PHE A 82 0.44 -25.07 11.81
CA PHE A 82 -0.21 -23.77 11.96
C PHE A 82 -1.53 -23.87 12.74
N PRO A 83 -1.88 -22.84 13.55
CA PRO A 83 -3.21 -22.68 14.13
C PRO A 83 -4.33 -22.83 13.09
N GLU A 84 -5.49 -23.36 13.49
CA GLU A 84 -6.61 -23.64 12.57
C GLU A 84 -7.08 -22.40 11.79
N ASN A 85 -7.08 -21.23 12.41
CA ASN A 85 -7.44 -19.97 11.75
C ASN A 85 -6.45 -19.59 10.64
N ILE A 86 -5.14 -19.86 10.84
CA ILE A 86 -4.12 -19.64 9.81
C ILE A 86 -4.29 -20.70 8.72
N ARG A 87 -4.43 -21.99 9.07
CA ARG A 87 -4.72 -23.04 8.08
C ARG A 87 -5.95 -22.75 7.24
N LYS A 88 -6.99 -22.17 7.85
CA LYS A 88 -8.22 -21.78 7.15
C LYS A 88 -7.98 -20.58 6.25
N ALA A 89 -7.32 -19.52 6.72
CA ALA A 89 -6.93 -18.39 5.88
C ALA A 89 -6.09 -18.84 4.67
N ILE A 90 -5.14 -19.76 4.89
CA ILE A 90 -4.33 -20.40 3.86
C ILE A 90 -5.21 -21.11 2.82
N LYS A 91 -6.08 -22.02 3.25
CA LYS A 91 -6.98 -22.77 2.36
C LYS A 91 -7.96 -21.87 1.61
N ASP A 92 -8.50 -20.86 2.28
CA ASP A 92 -9.43 -19.89 1.69
C ASP A 92 -8.70 -18.98 0.68
N SER A 93 -7.36 -18.89 0.77
CA SER A 93 -6.49 -18.14 -0.14
C SER A 93 -5.78 -19.00 -1.19
N GLU A 94 -5.93 -20.34 -1.18
CA GLU A 94 -5.38 -21.23 -2.22
C GLU A 94 -6.11 -20.97 -3.56
N GLY A 95 -5.53 -20.09 -4.38
CA GLY A 95 -6.12 -19.55 -5.61
C GLY A 95 -6.11 -18.01 -5.68
N ASN A 96 -5.78 -17.34 -4.57
CA ASN A 96 -5.55 -15.89 -4.50
C ASN A 96 -4.05 -15.59 -4.71
N LYS A 97 -3.72 -14.60 -5.55
CA LYS A 97 -2.35 -14.14 -5.84
C LYS A 97 -1.59 -13.72 -4.57
N ASP A 98 -2.27 -13.21 -3.54
CA ASP A 98 -1.66 -12.84 -2.24
C ASP A 98 -0.98 -14.02 -1.53
N TRP A 99 -1.58 -15.21 -1.62
CA TRP A 99 -1.05 -16.40 -0.97
C TRP A 99 0.17 -16.97 -1.69
N GLU A 100 0.22 -16.84 -3.02
CA GLU A 100 1.41 -17.18 -3.79
C GLU A 100 2.59 -16.30 -3.34
N GLY A 101 2.38 -14.99 -3.15
CA GLY A 101 3.38 -14.08 -2.59
C GLY A 101 3.89 -14.49 -1.20
N ILE A 102 3.00 -14.90 -0.29
CA ILE A 102 3.38 -15.38 1.06
C ILE A 102 4.17 -16.70 0.98
N LYS A 103 3.77 -17.62 0.10
CA LYS A 103 4.50 -18.87 -0.11
C LYS A 103 5.91 -18.60 -0.65
N PHE A 104 6.06 -17.69 -1.62
CA PHE A 104 7.38 -17.33 -2.12
C PHE A 104 8.24 -16.63 -1.06
N LEU A 105 7.67 -15.79 -0.17
CA LEU A 105 8.40 -15.24 0.98
C LEU A 105 8.95 -16.33 1.90
N VAL A 106 8.14 -17.36 2.17
CA VAL A 106 8.55 -18.51 2.97
C VAL A 106 9.67 -19.28 2.28
N ASP A 107 9.50 -19.57 0.99
CA ASP A 107 10.42 -20.39 0.22
C ASP A 107 11.79 -19.69 0.04
N ALA A 108 11.80 -18.37 -0.21
CA ALA A 108 13.00 -17.58 -0.49
C ALA A 108 13.82 -17.20 0.76
N PHE A 109 13.18 -17.09 1.93
CA PHE A 109 13.80 -16.47 3.13
C PHE A 109 13.64 -17.28 4.42
N GLN A 110 13.33 -18.57 4.31
CA GLN A 110 13.39 -19.45 5.48
C GLN A 110 14.83 -19.64 5.97
N GLN A 111 14.98 -19.74 7.29
CA GLN A 111 16.21 -20.16 7.97
C GLN A 111 17.41 -19.20 7.85
N ILE A 112 17.29 -18.06 7.19
CA ILE A 112 18.27 -16.97 7.27
C ILE A 112 18.06 -16.13 8.54
N SER A 113 19.08 -15.37 8.94
CA SER A 113 18.95 -14.43 10.05
C SER A 113 18.05 -13.24 9.66
N THR A 114 17.42 -12.62 10.65
CA THR A 114 16.67 -11.38 10.45
C THR A 114 17.56 -10.28 9.86
N ASP A 115 18.81 -10.17 10.33
CA ASP A 115 19.75 -9.17 9.87
C ASP A 115 20.12 -9.39 8.39
N GLU A 116 20.36 -10.64 7.99
CA GLU A 116 20.62 -11.00 6.60
C GLU A 116 19.43 -10.65 5.69
N TYR A 117 18.20 -10.93 6.14
CA TYR A 117 17.00 -10.54 5.40
C TYR A 117 16.90 -9.03 5.20
N ILE A 118 17.15 -8.25 6.25
CA ILE A 118 17.14 -6.78 6.20
C ILE A 118 18.20 -6.28 5.21
N THR A 119 19.41 -6.84 5.24
CA THR A 119 20.47 -6.48 4.29
C THR A 119 20.05 -6.76 2.85
N LYS A 120 19.51 -7.95 2.56
CA LYS A 120 19.02 -8.30 1.21
C LYS A 120 17.89 -7.38 0.75
N ALA A 121 16.94 -7.08 1.63
CA ALA A 121 15.85 -6.15 1.35
C ALA A 121 16.37 -4.73 1.05
N ARG A 122 17.36 -4.27 1.82
CA ARG A 122 18.01 -2.98 1.60
C ARG A 122 18.70 -2.91 0.24
N GLU A 123 19.53 -3.91 -0.07
CA GLU A 123 20.21 -4.01 -1.35
C GLU A 123 19.23 -4.06 -2.53
N PHE A 124 18.05 -4.65 -2.34
CA PHE A 124 17.01 -4.69 -3.37
C PHE A 124 16.40 -3.31 -3.62
N VAL A 125 15.99 -2.57 -2.58
CA VAL A 125 15.27 -1.30 -2.79
C VAL A 125 16.17 -0.20 -3.37
N GLU A 126 17.49 -0.36 -3.30
CA GLU A 126 18.48 0.50 -3.96
C GLU A 126 18.62 0.19 -5.46
N GLN A 127 18.09 -0.93 -5.95
CA GLN A 127 18.14 -1.27 -7.36
C GLN A 127 17.06 -0.56 -8.16
N ASN A 128 17.34 -0.38 -9.45
CA ASN A 128 16.49 0.37 -10.36
C ASN A 128 15.20 -0.39 -10.69
N HIS A 129 14.05 0.23 -10.45
CA HIS A 129 12.72 -0.33 -10.66
C HIS A 129 12.52 -0.87 -12.08
N SER A 130 13.00 -0.14 -13.09
CA SER A 130 12.91 -0.54 -14.51
C SER A 130 13.62 -1.84 -14.85
N SER A 131 14.61 -2.23 -14.05
CA SER A 131 15.50 -3.37 -14.34
C SER A 131 15.00 -4.69 -13.76
N ILE A 132 14.16 -4.63 -12.72
CA ILE A 132 13.71 -5.82 -11.98
C ILE A 132 12.20 -6.02 -12.08
N SER A 133 11.42 -4.93 -12.13
CA SER A 133 9.96 -5.08 -12.21
C SER A 133 9.59 -5.84 -13.48
N PHE A 134 8.49 -6.57 -13.38
CA PHE A 134 7.98 -7.42 -14.44
C PHE A 134 6.53 -7.07 -14.75
N GLU A 135 6.12 -7.29 -15.99
CA GLU A 135 4.71 -7.19 -16.38
C GLU A 135 3.95 -8.44 -15.93
N ASP A 136 2.70 -8.24 -15.50
CA ASP A 136 1.72 -9.32 -15.41
C ASP A 136 1.17 -9.59 -16.82
N ASP A 137 0.82 -10.84 -17.14
CA ASP A 137 0.50 -11.35 -18.49
C ASP A 137 -0.78 -10.73 -19.14
N GLY A 138 -1.26 -9.58 -18.66
CA GLY A 138 -2.46 -8.91 -19.18
C GLY A 138 -2.58 -7.39 -18.96
N GLN A 139 -1.63 -6.72 -18.30
CA GLN A 139 -1.69 -5.25 -18.10
C GLN A 139 -0.35 -4.55 -18.35
N ASP A 140 -0.36 -3.62 -19.31
CA ASP A 140 0.80 -2.79 -19.66
C ASP A 140 0.98 -1.65 -18.64
N PHE A 141 1.89 -1.82 -17.70
CA PHE A 141 2.28 -0.78 -16.73
C PHE A 141 3.62 -0.14 -17.11
N VAL A 142 3.69 1.19 -17.06
CA VAL A 142 4.90 1.98 -17.33
C VAL A 142 5.87 1.92 -16.16
N ARG A 143 7.10 1.45 -16.32
CA ARG A 143 8.08 1.36 -15.22
C ARG A 143 8.79 2.71 -15.00
N PHE A 144 9.40 2.88 -13.84
CA PHE A 144 10.23 4.05 -13.55
C PHE A 144 11.71 3.71 -13.65
N ASP A 145 12.49 4.62 -14.24
CA ASP A 145 13.95 4.55 -14.30
C ASP A 145 14.57 5.24 -13.08
N ALA A 146 14.31 4.66 -11.90
CA ALA A 146 14.86 5.09 -10.63
C ALA A 146 14.89 3.93 -9.62
N PRO A 147 15.74 3.99 -8.57
CA PRO A 147 15.69 3.07 -7.44
C PRO A 147 14.29 2.97 -6.83
N TYR A 148 13.89 1.78 -6.37
CA TYR A 148 12.59 1.61 -5.68
C TYR A 148 12.44 2.55 -4.49
N ILE A 149 13.51 2.76 -3.72
CA ILE A 149 13.54 3.65 -2.55
C ILE A 149 13.29 5.12 -2.89
N ASP A 150 13.44 5.52 -4.16
CA ASP A 150 13.17 6.89 -4.63
C ASP A 150 11.72 7.07 -5.13
N LEU A 151 10.95 5.99 -5.29
CA LEU A 151 9.58 6.02 -5.80
C LEU A 151 8.55 6.33 -4.70
N THR A 152 8.90 7.25 -3.82
CA THR A 152 8.07 7.69 -2.70
C THR A 152 7.18 8.88 -3.07
N PHE A 153 5.98 8.93 -2.51
CA PHE A 153 5.03 10.00 -2.79
C PHE A 153 5.33 11.22 -1.95
N LYS A 154 6.08 12.17 -2.52
CA LYS A 154 6.49 13.42 -1.87
C LYS A 154 5.36 14.10 -1.09
N PRO A 155 4.14 14.28 -1.62
CA PRO A 155 3.04 14.91 -0.88
C PRO A 155 2.65 14.15 0.39
N VAL A 156 2.71 12.81 0.38
CA VAL A 156 2.37 11.98 1.54
C VAL A 156 3.52 11.97 2.54
N ILE A 157 4.78 12.02 2.09
CA ILE A 157 5.94 12.19 2.98
C ILE A 157 5.90 13.57 3.68
N GLU A 158 5.51 14.63 2.97
CA GLU A 158 5.25 15.93 3.59
C GLU A 158 4.12 15.87 4.63
N LEU A 159 3.11 15.01 4.44
CA LEU A 159 2.06 14.76 5.42
C LEU A 159 2.61 14.06 6.67
N VAL A 160 3.44 13.04 6.52
CA VAL A 160 4.17 12.40 7.64
C VAL A 160 4.94 13.45 8.44
N GLN A 161 5.75 14.27 7.77
CA GLN A 161 6.55 15.32 8.40
C GLN A 161 5.69 16.38 9.09
N TYR A 162 4.57 16.77 8.47
CA TYR A 162 3.62 17.71 9.06
C TYR A 162 3.02 17.16 10.35
N LEU A 163 2.56 15.91 10.35
CA LEU A 163 2.02 15.26 11.55
C LEU A 163 3.08 15.14 12.65
N GLN A 164 4.30 14.72 12.32
CA GLN A 164 5.42 14.68 13.28
C GLN A 164 5.72 16.07 13.86
N SER A 165 5.68 17.14 13.05
CA SER A 165 5.85 18.53 13.52
C SER A 165 4.73 18.99 14.49
N LYS A 166 3.63 18.25 14.51
CA LYS A 166 2.47 18.43 15.41
C LYS A 166 2.45 17.39 16.54
N GLU A 167 3.59 16.76 16.78
CA GLU A 167 3.84 15.79 17.85
C GLU A 167 2.98 14.52 17.73
N PHE A 168 2.61 14.14 16.51
CA PHE A 168 2.03 12.82 16.28
C PHE A 168 3.12 11.75 16.33
N GLN A 169 2.77 10.62 16.93
CA GLN A 169 3.49 9.38 16.74
C GLN A 169 2.94 8.74 15.46
N VAL A 170 3.77 8.73 14.42
CA VAL A 170 3.43 8.19 13.10
C VAL A 170 3.95 6.76 12.97
N TYR A 171 3.08 5.84 12.58
CA TYR A 171 3.37 4.43 12.37
C TYR A 171 3.07 4.01 10.93
N ILE A 172 3.78 3.01 10.43
CA ILE A 172 3.39 2.27 9.22
C ILE A 172 2.62 1.02 9.63
N CYS A 173 1.50 0.72 8.96
CA CYS A 173 0.67 -0.47 9.13
C CYS A 173 0.43 -1.11 7.76
N SER A 174 1.37 -1.96 7.35
CA SER A 174 1.41 -2.54 6.00
C SER A 174 1.10 -4.02 5.98
N GLY A 175 0.52 -4.51 4.86
CA GLY A 175 0.42 -5.94 4.57
C GLY A 175 1.79 -6.59 4.30
N GLY A 176 2.77 -5.81 3.84
CA GLY A 176 4.14 -6.24 3.59
C GLY A 176 4.88 -6.70 4.84
N GLU A 177 5.97 -7.46 4.65
CA GLU A 177 6.74 -8.00 5.78
C GLU A 177 7.48 -6.89 6.56
N VAL A 178 7.39 -6.96 7.88
CA VAL A 178 7.85 -5.89 8.79
C VAL A 178 9.33 -5.54 8.65
N HIS A 179 10.22 -6.51 8.42
CA HIS A 179 11.65 -6.28 8.27
C HIS A 179 12.02 -5.77 6.87
N PHE A 180 11.21 -6.08 5.85
CA PHE A 180 11.38 -5.49 4.53
C PHE A 180 11.15 -3.99 4.60
N VAL A 181 10.03 -3.56 5.19
CA VAL A 181 9.73 -2.14 5.40
C VAL A 181 10.75 -1.46 6.32
N ARG A 182 11.18 -2.12 7.41
CA ARG A 182 12.23 -1.59 8.31
C ARG A 182 13.58 -1.38 7.63
N SER A 183 13.86 -2.05 6.51
CA SER A 183 15.15 -1.91 5.81
C SER A 183 15.35 -0.52 5.18
N PHE A 184 14.28 0.26 4.98
CA PHE A 184 14.34 1.56 4.31
C PHE A 184 13.49 2.66 4.92
N ALA A 185 12.43 2.35 5.68
CA ALA A 185 11.43 3.33 6.10
C ALA A 185 11.98 4.54 6.90
N GLU A 186 13.03 4.35 7.69
CA GLU A 186 13.63 5.45 8.45
C GLU A 186 14.28 6.49 7.54
N GLU A 187 15.00 6.05 6.51
CA GLU A 187 15.64 6.93 5.53
C GLU A 187 14.63 7.51 4.55
N ALA A 188 13.74 6.66 4.01
CA ALA A 188 12.79 7.07 2.98
C ALA A 188 11.69 7.98 3.52
N TYR A 189 11.23 7.74 4.76
CA TYR A 189 10.01 8.36 5.30
C TYR A 189 10.23 9.12 6.61
N GLY A 190 11.39 8.97 7.27
CA GLY A 190 11.61 9.50 8.61
C GLY A 190 10.80 8.78 9.69
N ILE A 191 10.38 7.53 9.44
CA ILE A 191 9.62 6.71 10.41
C ILE A 191 10.54 5.61 10.95
N PRO A 192 10.83 5.58 12.26
CA PRO A 192 11.86 4.70 12.81
C PRO A 192 11.38 3.24 12.87
N PRO A 193 12.29 2.25 12.94
CA PRO A 193 11.95 0.83 12.84
C PRO A 193 10.93 0.31 13.88
N GLN A 194 10.93 0.87 15.09
CA GLN A 194 9.97 0.51 16.13
C GLN A 194 8.53 0.95 15.83
N ASN A 195 8.35 1.87 14.89
CA ASN A 195 7.04 2.37 14.46
C ASN A 195 6.51 1.64 13.21
N ILE A 196 7.12 0.50 12.84
CA ILE A 196 6.72 -0.31 11.69
C ILE A 196 5.93 -1.53 12.16
N ILE A 197 4.69 -1.64 11.68
CA ILE A 197 3.78 -2.75 11.86
C ILE A 197 3.60 -3.40 10.49
N GLY A 198 3.87 -4.70 10.41
CA GLY A 198 3.80 -5.44 9.15
C GLY A 198 3.51 -6.91 9.38
N SER A 199 3.35 -7.66 8.29
CA SER A 199 3.31 -9.12 8.36
C SER A 199 4.62 -9.65 8.93
N ALA A 200 4.55 -10.70 9.76
CA ALA A 200 5.69 -11.12 10.56
C ALA A 200 5.78 -12.64 10.69
N PHE A 201 6.96 -13.18 10.42
CA PHE A 201 7.30 -14.59 10.60
C PHE A 201 7.90 -14.87 11.96
N PHE A 202 7.65 -16.05 12.53
CA PHE A 202 8.26 -16.52 13.77
C PHE A 202 9.78 -16.48 13.68
N ARG A 203 10.44 -16.17 14.81
CA ARG A 203 11.90 -16.14 14.90
C ARG A 203 12.34 -16.91 16.13
N LEU A 204 13.42 -17.66 16.00
CA LEU A 204 14.10 -18.28 17.14
C LEU A 204 15.40 -17.54 17.42
N PHE A 205 15.66 -17.27 18.69
CA PHE A 205 16.96 -16.80 19.12
C PHE A 205 17.96 -17.96 19.03
N ASP A 206 18.95 -17.81 18.17
CA ASP A 206 20.09 -18.70 18.08
C ASP A 206 21.25 -18.09 18.85
N GLN A 207 21.71 -18.80 19.88
CA GLN A 207 22.83 -18.38 20.72
C GLN A 207 24.18 -18.56 20.03
N GLN A 208 24.22 -19.28 18.90
CA GLN A 208 25.42 -19.43 18.08
C GLN A 208 25.69 -18.11 17.33
N ASP A 209 26.96 -17.83 17.01
CA ASP A 209 27.39 -16.67 16.23
C ASP A 209 26.91 -15.29 16.75
N GLY A 210 27.05 -15.05 18.06
CA GLY A 210 26.85 -13.71 18.64
C GLY A 210 25.41 -13.38 19.03
N GLY A 211 24.48 -14.32 18.91
CA GLY A 211 23.09 -14.15 19.35
C GLY A 211 22.22 -13.51 18.27
N VAL A 212 21.78 -14.29 17.29
CA VAL A 212 20.98 -13.81 16.16
C VAL A 212 19.53 -14.32 16.23
N LEU A 213 18.61 -13.60 15.58
CA LEU A 213 17.25 -14.08 15.38
C LEU A 213 17.16 -14.77 14.02
N VAL A 214 16.82 -16.05 14.00
CA VAL A 214 16.67 -16.85 12.78
C VAL A 214 15.20 -16.96 12.41
N ARG A 215 14.87 -16.58 11.17
CA ARG A 215 13.52 -16.63 10.61
C ARG A 215 13.06 -18.07 10.44
N LYS A 216 11.82 -18.37 10.85
CA LYS A 216 11.18 -19.67 10.65
C LYS A 216 10.01 -19.54 9.67
N PRO A 217 9.69 -20.61 8.93
CA PRO A 217 8.61 -20.61 7.93
C PRO A 217 7.22 -20.69 8.59
N ILE A 218 6.98 -19.88 9.61
CA ILE A 218 5.74 -19.83 10.39
C ILE A 218 5.28 -18.38 10.42
N LEU A 219 4.19 -18.05 9.72
CA LEU A 219 3.58 -16.73 9.79
C LEU A 219 2.89 -16.56 11.15
N CYS A 220 3.32 -15.57 11.94
CA CYS A 220 2.72 -15.24 13.24
C CYS A 220 1.63 -14.18 13.11
N GLN A 221 1.84 -13.23 12.21
CA GLN A 221 0.92 -12.13 11.97
C GLN A 221 0.86 -11.89 10.48
N TYR A 222 -0.36 -11.92 9.96
CA TYR A 222 -0.69 -11.38 8.65
C TYR A 222 -1.35 -10.03 8.88
N ASN A 223 -0.69 -8.94 8.46
CA ASN A 223 -1.06 -7.58 8.82
C ASN A 223 -1.80 -6.86 7.70
N ASP A 224 -2.80 -7.52 7.11
CA ASP A 224 -3.64 -6.93 6.07
C ASP A 224 -5.13 -7.13 6.37
N ALA A 225 -5.98 -6.25 5.82
CA ALA A 225 -7.42 -6.21 6.08
C ALA A 225 -7.74 -6.27 7.60
N MET A 226 -8.45 -7.32 8.04
CA MET A 226 -8.78 -7.58 9.45
C MET A 226 -7.53 -7.71 10.36
N GLY A 227 -6.36 -7.99 9.80
CA GLY A 227 -5.08 -8.04 10.49
C GLY A 227 -4.58 -6.68 10.95
N LYS A 228 -4.82 -5.60 10.18
CA LYS A 228 -4.32 -4.26 10.47
C LYS A 228 -4.79 -3.72 11.84
N PRO A 229 -6.09 -3.75 12.21
CA PRO A 229 -6.52 -3.33 13.55
C PRO A 229 -5.88 -4.13 14.68
N SER A 230 -5.70 -5.43 14.50
CA SER A 230 -5.06 -6.30 15.50
C SER A 230 -3.57 -5.97 15.64
N GLY A 231 -2.88 -5.70 14.53
CA GLY A 231 -1.49 -5.26 14.53
C GLY A 231 -1.30 -3.91 15.23
N ILE A 232 -2.19 -2.96 14.97
CA ILE A 232 -2.22 -1.65 15.64
C ILE A 232 -2.39 -1.80 17.14
N GLU A 233 -3.39 -2.57 17.59
CA GLU A 233 -3.62 -2.79 19.02
C GLU A 233 -2.40 -3.43 19.70
N LEU A 234 -1.82 -4.47 19.07
CA LEU A 234 -0.68 -5.20 19.61
C LEU A 234 0.59 -4.33 19.75
N HIS A 235 0.89 -3.49 18.75
CA HIS A 235 2.14 -2.74 18.70
C HIS A 235 2.05 -1.35 19.35
N VAL A 236 0.90 -0.70 19.23
CA VAL A 236 0.69 0.68 19.69
C VAL A 236 -0.04 0.72 21.03
N GLY A 237 -0.96 -0.21 21.27
CA GLY A 237 -1.82 -0.22 22.47
C GLY A 237 -2.81 0.96 22.54
N LYS A 238 -2.93 1.74 21.45
CA LYS A 238 -3.84 2.88 21.33
C LYS A 238 -4.49 2.90 19.96
N ARG A 239 -5.72 3.41 19.93
CA ARG A 239 -6.45 3.62 18.68
C ARG A 239 -5.92 4.86 17.96
N PRO A 240 -5.59 4.78 16.67
CA PRO A 240 -5.23 5.94 15.87
C PRO A 240 -6.40 6.93 15.75
N ILE A 241 -6.05 8.19 15.51
CA ILE A 241 -7.01 9.25 15.17
C ILE A 241 -6.82 9.75 13.72
N ILE A 242 -5.73 9.35 13.07
CA ILE A 242 -5.54 9.55 11.63
C ILE A 242 -5.12 8.23 11.02
N ALA A 243 -5.74 7.85 9.90
CA ALA A 243 -5.29 6.72 9.10
C ALA A 243 -5.22 7.13 7.63
N VAL A 244 -4.13 6.73 6.98
CA VAL A 244 -3.88 7.00 5.56
C VAL A 244 -3.62 5.67 4.86
N GLY A 245 -4.26 5.46 3.71
CA GLY A 245 -4.14 4.24 2.92
C GLY A 245 -4.64 4.45 1.50
N ASN A 246 -4.74 3.41 0.70
CA ASN A 246 -5.22 3.49 -0.69
C ASN A 246 -6.27 2.42 -1.03
N SER A 247 -6.27 1.26 -0.37
CA SER A 247 -6.93 0.06 -0.90
C SER A 247 -8.07 -0.46 -0.04
N SER A 248 -8.71 -1.55 -0.47
CA SER A 248 -9.66 -2.31 0.37
C SER A 248 -8.99 -3.08 1.50
N GLY A 249 -7.68 -3.36 1.41
CA GLY A 249 -6.90 -3.93 2.52
C GLY A 249 -6.80 -2.98 3.72
N ASP A 250 -7.02 -1.68 3.50
CA ASP A 250 -7.06 -0.67 4.55
C ASP A 250 -8.42 -0.51 5.22
N TYR A 251 -9.49 -1.09 4.66
CA TYR A 251 -10.85 -0.77 5.04
C TYR A 251 -11.09 -0.93 6.55
N GLN A 252 -10.62 -2.04 7.13
CA GLN A 252 -10.77 -2.29 8.56
C GLN A 252 -9.88 -1.41 9.42
N MET A 253 -8.69 -1.02 8.94
CA MET A 253 -7.85 -0.01 9.60
C MET A 253 -8.57 1.34 9.66
N PHE A 254 -9.22 1.73 8.58
CA PHE A 254 -10.02 2.95 8.52
C PHE A 254 -11.23 2.88 9.44
N GLN A 255 -12.00 1.79 9.42
CA GLN A 255 -13.12 1.59 10.35
C GLN A 255 -12.67 1.61 11.81
N TYR A 256 -11.54 0.99 12.12
CA TYR A 256 -10.97 1.01 13.47
C TYR A 256 -10.58 2.43 13.89
N THR A 257 -9.95 3.20 13.01
CA THR A 257 -9.56 4.59 13.30
C THR A 257 -10.78 5.52 13.39
N SER A 258 -11.77 5.32 12.52
CA SER A 258 -12.94 6.18 12.35
C SER A 258 -14.06 5.97 13.40
N ALA A 259 -13.79 5.21 14.46
CA ALA A 259 -14.81 4.86 15.46
C ALA A 259 -15.36 6.08 16.23
N ASP A 260 -14.53 7.13 16.44
CA ASP A 260 -14.97 8.45 16.90
C ASP A 260 -14.82 9.45 15.76
N LYS A 261 -15.87 9.56 14.93
CA LYS A 261 -15.85 10.36 13.69
C LYS A 261 -15.49 11.83 13.89
N ASP A 262 -15.80 12.42 15.05
CA ASP A 262 -15.60 13.87 15.28
C ASP A 262 -14.14 14.20 15.66
N LYS A 263 -13.37 13.15 15.98
CA LYS A 263 -11.96 13.20 16.39
C LYS A 263 -11.05 12.33 15.53
N SER A 264 -11.53 11.85 14.39
CA SER A 264 -10.76 11.02 13.49
C SER A 264 -10.80 11.54 12.05
N LEU A 265 -9.72 11.29 11.32
CA LEU A 265 -9.59 11.62 9.91
C LEU A 265 -9.05 10.43 9.14
N ILE A 266 -9.74 10.06 8.06
CA ILE A 266 -9.29 9.06 7.11
C ILE A 266 -8.86 9.79 5.84
N VAL A 267 -7.70 9.42 5.30
CA VAL A 267 -7.17 9.95 4.04
C VAL A 267 -6.91 8.79 3.10
N LEU A 268 -7.64 8.74 2.00
CA LEU A 268 -7.59 7.68 1.00
C LEU A 268 -6.93 8.21 -0.27
N ILE A 269 -5.73 7.71 -0.59
CA ILE A 269 -4.97 8.13 -1.77
C ILE A 269 -5.55 7.44 -3.00
N ASN A 270 -6.13 8.20 -3.93
CA ASN A 270 -6.71 7.72 -5.19
C ASN A 270 -5.73 7.86 -6.35
N HIS A 271 -5.34 6.71 -6.92
CA HIS A 271 -4.44 6.62 -8.06
C HIS A 271 -5.20 6.81 -9.37
N ASP A 272 -5.34 8.06 -9.77
CA ASP A 272 -6.06 8.52 -10.97
C ASP A 272 -5.17 9.32 -11.94
N ASP A 273 -3.84 9.15 -11.83
CA ASP A 273 -2.85 9.94 -12.58
C ASP A 273 -1.94 9.06 -13.44
N GLU A 274 -2.46 8.62 -14.59
CA GLU A 274 -1.68 7.83 -15.56
C GLU A 274 -0.50 8.59 -16.18
N GLU A 275 -0.49 9.93 -16.11
CA GLU A 275 0.53 10.78 -16.73
C GLU A 275 1.79 10.90 -15.86
N ARG A 276 1.62 11.00 -14.55
CA ARG A 276 2.72 11.17 -13.59
C ARG A 276 2.99 9.90 -12.77
N GLU A 277 2.00 9.03 -12.60
CA GLU A 277 2.08 7.76 -11.88
C GLU A 277 1.41 6.62 -12.65
N TYR A 278 0.41 5.97 -12.06
CA TYR A 278 -0.47 4.97 -12.64
C TYR A 278 -1.94 5.36 -12.38
N CYS A 279 -2.84 4.73 -13.11
CA CYS A 279 -4.28 4.88 -12.91
C CYS A 279 -4.91 3.48 -12.82
N TYR A 280 -5.49 3.15 -11.66
CA TYR A 280 -6.00 1.78 -11.42
C TYR A 280 -7.16 1.70 -10.43
N ASN A 281 -7.84 2.82 -10.15
CA ASN A 281 -9.01 2.91 -9.25
C ASN A 281 -8.81 2.20 -7.90
N ASN A 282 -7.55 2.13 -7.44
CA ASN A 282 -7.14 1.50 -6.20
C ASN A 282 -7.64 0.06 -6.00
N VAL A 283 -7.87 -0.69 -7.08
CA VAL A 283 -8.16 -2.12 -6.99
C VAL A 283 -6.85 -2.82 -6.61
N PRO A 284 -6.80 -3.61 -5.50
CA PRO A 284 -5.59 -4.35 -5.14
C PRO A 284 -5.09 -5.21 -6.30
N TYR A 285 -3.77 -5.29 -6.49
CA TYR A 285 -3.17 -6.06 -7.60
C TYR A 285 -3.63 -7.54 -7.61
N ALA A 286 -3.92 -8.11 -6.43
CA ALA A 286 -4.22 -9.53 -6.28
C ALA A 286 -5.65 -9.96 -6.68
N ILE A 287 -6.54 -9.03 -7.04
CA ILE A 287 -7.93 -9.37 -7.37
C ILE A 287 -8.15 -9.38 -8.89
N ASP A 288 -8.49 -10.55 -9.43
CA ASP A 288 -8.79 -10.77 -10.84
C ASP A 288 -10.16 -10.18 -11.21
N ASN A 289 -10.20 -9.48 -12.34
CA ASN A 289 -11.38 -8.77 -12.83
C ASN A 289 -12.27 -9.73 -13.62
N ASP A 290 -13.44 -10.03 -13.07
CA ASP A 290 -14.63 -10.42 -13.84
C ASP A 290 -15.95 -10.22 -13.06
N HIS A 291 -15.87 -10.06 -11.73
CA HIS A 291 -17.00 -9.69 -10.86
C HIS A 291 -16.53 -8.57 -9.94
N GLU A 292 -16.72 -7.30 -10.31
CA GLU A 292 -16.21 -6.12 -9.58
C GLU A 292 -16.26 -6.28 -8.05
N PRO A 293 -15.14 -6.46 -7.35
CA PRO A 293 -15.03 -5.95 -6.00
C PRO A 293 -14.54 -4.52 -6.18
N LEU A 294 -15.50 -3.59 -6.27
CA LEU A 294 -15.25 -2.17 -6.04
C LEU A 294 -14.33 -2.01 -4.84
N ASN A 295 -13.43 -1.01 -4.87
CA ASN A 295 -12.62 -0.73 -3.70
C ASN A 295 -13.57 -0.28 -2.57
N GLN A 296 -13.75 -1.17 -1.59
CA GLN A 296 -14.67 -0.99 -0.47
C GLN A 296 -14.40 0.30 0.29
N SER A 297 -13.14 0.72 0.39
CA SER A 297 -12.74 1.98 1.02
C SER A 297 -13.20 3.19 0.20
N LEU A 298 -13.09 3.15 -1.13
CA LEU A 298 -13.58 4.22 -2.01
C LEU A 298 -15.10 4.32 -1.97
N ASP A 299 -15.82 3.20 -2.03
CA ASP A 299 -17.27 3.17 -1.92
C ASP A 299 -17.74 3.76 -0.58
N HIS A 300 -17.13 3.31 0.51
CA HIS A 300 -17.50 3.77 1.84
C HIS A 300 -17.20 5.26 2.06
N ALA A 301 -16.12 5.77 1.47
CA ALA A 301 -15.76 7.18 1.57
C ALA A 301 -16.83 8.12 0.99
N GLN A 302 -17.62 7.67 0.01
CA GLN A 302 -18.69 8.49 -0.59
C GLN A 302 -19.76 8.91 0.42
N ASP A 303 -19.96 8.11 1.47
CA ASP A 303 -21.00 8.32 2.48
C ASP A 303 -20.46 8.91 3.81
N HIS A 304 -19.15 9.18 3.92
CA HIS A 304 -18.51 9.55 5.19
C HIS A 304 -17.66 10.82 5.08
N GLU A 305 -18.13 11.92 5.69
CA GLU A 305 -17.47 13.24 5.60
C GLU A 305 -16.04 13.27 6.15
N ASN A 306 -15.69 12.38 7.07
CA ASN A 306 -14.35 12.28 7.66
C ASN A 306 -13.40 11.37 6.86
N TRP A 307 -13.84 10.84 5.71
CA TRP A 307 -13.04 10.06 4.77
C TRP A 307 -12.74 10.90 3.53
N LEU A 308 -11.52 11.42 3.47
CA LEU A 308 -11.08 12.27 2.37
C LEU A 308 -10.49 11.43 1.27
N VAL A 309 -11.10 11.45 0.09
CA VAL A 309 -10.53 10.84 -1.13
C VAL A 309 -9.62 11.86 -1.80
N VAL A 310 -8.31 11.62 -1.75
CA VAL A 310 -7.26 12.49 -2.30
C VAL A 310 -6.93 12.05 -3.72
N SER A 311 -7.19 12.90 -4.70
CA SER A 311 -6.84 12.63 -6.10
C SER A 311 -5.36 12.90 -6.32
N MET A 312 -4.57 11.90 -6.74
CA MET A 312 -3.17 12.15 -7.10
C MET A 312 -3.08 13.19 -8.22
N LYS A 313 -4.01 13.14 -9.18
CA LYS A 313 -4.06 14.08 -10.30
C LYS A 313 -4.36 15.51 -9.85
N ASP A 314 -5.42 15.69 -9.09
CA ASP A 314 -5.97 17.03 -8.81
C ASP A 314 -5.48 17.65 -7.49
N ASP A 315 -5.02 16.85 -6.52
CA ASP A 315 -4.55 17.36 -5.22
C ASP A 315 -3.03 17.53 -5.15
N PHE A 316 -2.25 16.84 -5.98
CA PHE A 316 -0.79 16.90 -5.94
C PHE A 316 -0.19 17.74 -7.08
N LYS A 317 0.74 18.64 -6.74
CA LYS A 317 1.59 19.38 -7.69
C LYS A 317 2.69 18.48 -8.28
N THR A 318 3.19 17.57 -7.47
CA THR A 318 4.33 16.69 -7.79
C THR A 318 4.08 15.35 -7.11
N ILE A 319 4.34 14.25 -7.82
CA ILE A 319 4.15 12.90 -7.25
C ILE A 319 5.44 12.45 -6.54
N PHE A 320 6.55 12.40 -7.26
CA PHE A 320 7.85 11.96 -6.77
C PHE A 320 8.81 13.15 -6.65
N GLU A 321 9.72 13.15 -5.66
CA GLU A 321 10.68 14.24 -5.43
C GLU A 321 11.45 14.64 -6.69
N ASN A 322 11.96 13.65 -7.41
CA ASN A 322 12.86 13.84 -8.54
C ASN A 322 12.19 13.66 -9.92
N ASN A 323 10.87 13.44 -9.96
CA ASN A 323 10.12 13.12 -11.20
C ASN A 323 10.87 12.11 -12.10
N PRO A 324 11.04 10.86 -11.62
CA PRO A 324 11.88 9.87 -12.29
C PRO A 324 11.38 9.60 -13.72
N PRO A 325 12.29 9.36 -14.69
CA PRO A 325 11.89 9.04 -16.05
C PRO A 325 11.00 7.79 -16.08
N ARG A 326 10.04 7.80 -17.00
CA ARG A 326 9.09 6.71 -17.21
C ARG A 326 9.44 5.94 -18.46
N LEU A 327 9.60 4.62 -18.34
CA LEU A 327 9.88 3.71 -19.44
C LEU A 327 8.62 2.92 -19.76
N SER A 328 8.04 3.17 -20.93
CA SER A 328 7.16 2.17 -21.52
C SER A 328 8.04 1.03 -22.03
N ALA A 329 7.60 -0.22 -21.84
CA ALA A 329 8.24 -1.35 -22.50
C ALA A 329 8.39 -1.01 -23.99
N SER A 330 9.63 -1.03 -24.49
CA SER A 330 9.91 -0.63 -25.87
C SER A 330 9.05 -1.45 -26.83
N LYS A 331 8.20 -0.78 -27.61
CA LYS A 331 7.44 -1.27 -28.78
C LYS A 331 7.84 -2.68 -29.25
N SER A 332 7.31 -3.69 -28.58
CA SER A 332 7.28 -5.07 -29.05
C SER A 332 5.87 -5.30 -29.58
N LYS A 333 5.71 -5.12 -30.90
CA LYS A 333 4.47 -5.25 -31.69
C LYS A 333 3.18 -4.86 -30.96
N VAL A 334 2.79 -3.60 -31.12
CA VAL A 334 1.40 -3.16 -30.94
C VAL A 334 0.50 -4.03 -31.84
N ALA A 335 -0.08 -5.09 -31.29
CA ALA A 335 -1.40 -5.50 -31.72
C ALA A 335 -2.32 -4.43 -31.15
N LYS A 336 -2.74 -3.48 -32.00
CA LYS A 336 -3.86 -2.61 -31.67
C LYS A 336 -5.01 -3.57 -31.36
N THR A 337 -5.37 -3.75 -30.10
CA THR A 337 -6.67 -4.28 -29.72
C THR A 337 -7.68 -3.23 -30.17
N SER A 338 -8.08 -3.35 -31.43
CA SER A 338 -9.30 -2.74 -31.91
C SER A 338 -10.41 -3.23 -31.00
N ILE A 339 -11.19 -2.30 -30.44
CA ILE A 339 -12.50 -2.59 -29.84
C ILE A 339 -13.20 -3.55 -30.81
N PRO A 340 -13.58 -4.78 -30.40
CA PRO A 340 -14.32 -5.69 -31.26
C PRO A 340 -15.47 -4.90 -31.88
N SER A 341 -15.65 -4.98 -33.20
CA SER A 341 -16.64 -4.16 -33.91
C SER A 341 -18.05 -4.27 -33.32
N GLU A 342 -18.32 -5.39 -32.66
CA GLU A 342 -19.55 -5.68 -31.92
C GLU A 342 -19.72 -4.80 -30.67
N LEU A 343 -18.65 -4.56 -29.91
CA LEU A 343 -18.68 -3.73 -28.69
C LEU A 343 -18.83 -2.24 -29.05
N SER A 344 -18.18 -1.79 -30.13
CA SER A 344 -18.35 -0.43 -30.66
C SER A 344 -19.79 -0.18 -31.14
N ALA A 345 -20.42 -1.18 -31.76
CA ALA A 345 -21.81 -1.11 -32.17
C ALA A 345 -22.78 -1.09 -30.97
N MET A 346 -22.47 -1.81 -29.89
CA MET A 346 -23.26 -1.78 -28.65
C MET A 346 -23.19 -0.42 -27.94
N ILE A 347 -22.00 0.18 -27.85
CA ILE A 347 -21.83 1.53 -27.27
C ILE A 347 -22.64 2.57 -28.05
N GLN A 348 -22.58 2.53 -29.39
CA GLN A 348 -23.38 3.43 -30.23
C GLN A 348 -24.90 3.21 -30.10
N GLN A 349 -25.34 1.99 -29.78
CA GLN A 349 -26.75 1.73 -29.50
C GLN A 349 -27.18 2.26 -28.13
N LEU A 350 -26.31 2.13 -27.12
CA LEU A 350 -26.55 2.67 -25.77
C LEU A 350 -26.66 4.19 -25.79
N ASP A 351 -25.76 4.89 -26.50
CA ASP A 351 -25.82 6.35 -26.64
C ASP A 351 -27.14 6.82 -27.27
N LYS A 352 -27.62 6.10 -28.31
CA LYS A 352 -28.93 6.38 -28.94
C LYS A 352 -30.12 6.14 -28.01
N ILE A 353 -30.01 5.19 -27.09
CA ILE A 353 -31.06 4.92 -26.09
C ILE A 353 -31.05 6.02 -25.04
N VAL A 354 -29.87 6.43 -24.55
CA VAL A 354 -29.71 7.51 -23.59
C VAL A 354 -30.26 8.82 -24.14
N ASP A 355 -29.98 9.16 -25.40
CA ASP A 355 -30.50 10.38 -26.02
C ASP A 355 -32.02 10.34 -26.19
N LYS A 356 -32.59 9.20 -26.59
CA LYS A 356 -34.06 9.03 -26.63
C LYS A 356 -34.72 9.15 -25.26
N LEU A 357 -34.06 8.67 -24.20
CA LEU A 357 -34.57 8.79 -22.84
C LEU A 357 -34.52 10.25 -22.36
N LYS A 358 -33.47 11.01 -22.72
CA LYS A 358 -33.41 12.45 -22.46
C LYS A 358 -34.52 13.23 -23.18
N ASP A 359 -34.83 12.86 -24.43
CA ASP A 359 -35.92 13.47 -25.19
C ASP A 359 -37.32 13.15 -24.64
N LEU A 360 -37.48 12.02 -23.93
CA LEU A 360 -38.74 11.63 -23.27
C LEU A 360 -38.90 12.23 -21.87
N CYS A 361 -37.80 12.65 -21.24
CA CYS A 361 -37.78 13.29 -19.92
C CYS A 361 -37.86 14.83 -19.98
N ASN A 362 -37.73 15.42 -21.17
CA ASN A 362 -38.00 16.83 -21.46
C ASN A 362 -39.37 16.98 -22.13
#